data_AF-A0A831KI01-F1
#
_entry.id   AF-A0A831KI01-F1
#
_cell.length_a   1.000
_cell.length_b   1.000
_cell.length_c   1.000
_cell.angle_alpha   90.00
_cell.angle_beta   90.00
_cell.angle_gamma   90.00
#
_symmetry.space_group_name_H-M   'P 1'
#
loop_
_entity.id
_entity.type
_entity.pdbx_description
1 polymer ?
#
loop_
_entity_poly.entity_id
_entity_poly.type
_entity_poly.pdbx_seq_one_letter_code
_entity_poly.pdbx_strand_id
1 'polypeptide(L)'
;MKKVSRNALIMTVVFVTIIAAFFIEKYDVTIKYGYGPVTSSPPIISFMIMEKMSDEKIKNKILEDPLSIYEECKECNMLVMRTPLITAIAYERTELIRYMVERGVSVEKNIIILKAEGPEEYIQFLNDVIDSKQKNESLDPNSSLN
;
A
#
# COMPACT_ATOMS: atom_id res chain seq x y z
N MET A 1 17.80 31.77 -41.79
CA MET A 1 16.72 31.37 -40.84
C MET A 1 15.74 30.46 -41.57
N LYS A 2 15.68 29.16 -41.25
CA LYS A 2 14.76 28.21 -41.91
C LYS A 2 13.35 28.38 -41.33
N LYS A 3 12.39 28.81 -42.15
CA LYS A 3 10.96 28.87 -41.80
C LYS A 3 10.43 27.44 -41.67
N VAL A 4 10.22 26.97 -40.44
CA VAL A 4 9.49 25.73 -40.18
C VAL A 4 8.02 25.98 -40.57
N SER A 5 7.47 25.13 -41.43
CA SER A 5 6.09 25.30 -41.91
C SER A 5 5.11 24.99 -40.76
N ARG A 6 4.03 25.79 -40.67
CA ARG A 6 2.99 25.60 -39.64
C ARG A 6 2.41 24.18 -39.62
N ASN A 7 2.44 23.48 -40.75
CA ASN A 7 1.91 22.12 -40.85
C ASN A 7 2.83 21.07 -40.16
N ALA A 8 4.14 21.33 -40.11
CA ALA A 8 5.08 20.44 -39.42
C ALA A 8 4.89 20.48 -37.90
N LEU A 9 4.58 21.67 -37.35
CA LEU A 9 4.33 21.86 -35.91
C LEU A 9 3.04 21.17 -35.45
N ILE A 10 1.98 21.23 -36.25
CA ILE A 10 0.68 20.60 -35.92
C ILE A 10 0.82 19.07 -35.90
N MET A 11 1.56 18.49 -36.85
CA MET A 11 1.80 17.04 -36.90
C MET A 11 2.54 16.52 -35.67
N THR A 12 3.51 17.27 -35.13
CA THR A 12 4.27 16.82 -33.95
C THR A 12 3.42 16.85 -32.68
N VAL A 13 2.57 17.87 -32.51
CA VAL A 13 1.67 17.98 -31.35
C VAL A 13 0.65 16.85 -31.32
N VAL A 14 0.05 16.52 -32.48
CA VAL A 14 -0.92 15.42 -32.58
C VAL A 14 -0.27 14.07 -32.25
N PHE A 15 0.96 13.84 -32.73
CA PHE A 15 1.67 12.58 -32.48
C PHE A 15 2.03 12.38 -31.01
N VAL A 16 2.45 13.45 -30.30
CA VAL A 16 2.74 13.39 -28.86
C VAL A 16 1.46 13.14 -28.04
N THR A 17 0.33 13.73 -28.42
CA THR A 17 -0.94 13.48 -27.72
C THR A 17 -1.48 12.06 -27.91
N ILE A 18 -1.28 11.44 -29.07
CA ILE A 18 -1.71 10.05 -29.32
C ILE A 18 -0.87 9.06 -28.51
N ILE A 19 0.45 9.31 -28.38
CA ILE A 19 1.32 8.46 -27.55
C ILE A 19 0.98 8.58 -26.06
N ALA A 20 0.65 9.78 -25.58
CA ALA A 20 0.21 9.98 -24.19
C ALA A 20 -1.14 9.29 -23.88
N ALA A 21 -2.03 9.15 -24.87
CA ALA A 21 -3.29 8.43 -24.71
C ALA A 21 -3.11 6.89 -24.73
N PHE A 22 -2.08 6.37 -25.39
CA PHE A 22 -1.80 4.93 -25.46
C PHE A 22 -1.07 4.37 -24.22
N PHE A 23 -0.39 5.22 -23.45
CA PHE A 23 0.22 4.82 -22.15
C PHE A 23 -0.78 4.73 -20.99
N ILE A 24 -2.07 4.91 -21.25
CA ILE A 24 -3.14 4.44 -20.34
C ILE A 24 -3.38 2.96 -20.67
N GLU A 25 -2.35 2.14 -20.47
CA GLU A 25 -2.55 0.71 -20.40
C GLU A 25 -3.41 0.43 -19.18
N LYS A 26 -4.60 -0.10 -19.49
CA LYS A 26 -5.58 -0.61 -18.57
C LYS A 26 -4.91 -1.61 -17.63
N TYR A 27 -4.71 -1.21 -16.39
CA TYR A 27 -4.72 -2.18 -15.30
C TYR A 27 -6.16 -2.66 -15.17
N ASP A 28 -6.49 -3.77 -15.85
CA ASP A 28 -7.63 -4.60 -15.47
C ASP A 28 -7.31 -5.23 -14.12
N VAL A 29 -7.45 -4.45 -13.04
CA VAL A 29 -7.56 -5.02 -11.70
C VAL A 29 -8.90 -5.75 -11.69
N THR A 30 -8.86 -7.02 -12.05
CA THR A 30 -10.01 -7.92 -11.93
C THR A 30 -10.17 -8.23 -10.45
N ILE A 31 -10.85 -7.35 -9.71
CA ILE A 31 -11.28 -7.67 -8.35
C ILE A 31 -12.37 -8.74 -8.50
N LYS A 32 -12.01 -10.00 -8.26
CA LYS A 32 -12.97 -11.10 -8.14
C LYS A 32 -13.79 -10.88 -6.86
N TYR A 33 -14.93 -10.21 -6.99
CA TYR A 33 -15.95 -10.24 -5.94
C TYR A 33 -16.52 -11.66 -5.89
N GLY A 34 -16.40 -12.31 -4.73
CA GLY A 34 -17.13 -13.53 -4.45
C GLY A 34 -18.64 -13.25 -4.48
N TYR A 35 -19.40 -14.12 -5.14
CA TYR A 35 -20.87 -14.08 -5.17
C TYR A 35 -21.42 -14.56 -3.82
N GLY A 36 -21.42 -13.68 -2.81
CA GLY A 36 -22.15 -13.87 -1.55
C GLY A 36 -23.31 -12.88 -1.46
N PRO A 37 -24.44 -13.23 -0.82
CA PRO A 37 -25.52 -12.29 -0.58
C PRO A 37 -24.98 -11.12 0.26
N VAL A 38 -25.23 -9.90 -0.19
CA VAL A 38 -24.93 -8.68 0.55
C VAL A 38 -25.76 -8.72 1.83
N THR A 39 -25.11 -9.00 2.97
CA THR A 39 -25.75 -8.89 4.27
C THR A 39 -26.21 -7.45 4.46
N SER A 40 -27.40 -7.26 5.05
CA SER A 40 -28.10 -5.96 5.16
C SER A 40 -27.43 -4.93 6.08
N SER A 41 -26.16 -5.17 6.44
CA SER A 41 -25.32 -4.26 7.18
C SER A 41 -23.91 -4.43 6.60
N PRO A 42 -23.31 -3.41 5.99
CA PRO A 42 -21.93 -3.51 5.57
C PRO A 42 -21.09 -3.82 6.82
N PRO A 43 -20.10 -4.73 6.74
CA PRO A 43 -19.17 -4.89 7.85
C PRO A 43 -18.66 -3.52 8.27
N ILE A 44 -18.66 -3.27 9.57
CA ILE A 44 -18.03 -2.09 10.13
C ILE A 44 -16.52 -2.30 9.96
N ILE A 45 -16.00 -1.89 8.81
CA ILE A 45 -14.56 -1.81 8.55
C ILE A 45 -14.10 -0.53 9.22
N SER A 46 -13.54 -0.60 10.42
CA SER A 46 -13.14 0.62 11.12
C SER A 46 -11.94 1.33 10.46
N PHE A 47 -10.95 0.58 9.95
CA PHE A 47 -9.77 1.17 9.32
C PHE A 47 -9.10 0.24 8.31
N MET A 48 -9.33 0.52 7.03
CA MET A 48 -8.63 -0.13 5.91
C MET A 48 -7.85 0.93 5.15
N ILE A 49 -6.61 0.58 4.76
CA ILE A 49 -5.77 1.44 3.94
C ILE A 49 -6.18 1.26 2.50
N MET A 50 -6.49 2.34 1.81
CA MET A 50 -6.84 2.30 0.40
C MET A 50 -5.61 2.64 -0.42
N GLU A 51 -5.45 2.01 -1.59
CA GLU A 51 -4.33 2.25 -2.51
C GLU A 51 -4.17 3.76 -2.85
N LYS A 52 -5.28 4.48 -2.97
CA LYS A 52 -5.28 5.92 -3.31
C LYS A 52 -5.13 6.85 -2.10
N MET A 53 -5.01 6.31 -0.89
CA MET A 53 -4.84 7.11 0.32
C MET A 53 -3.36 7.49 0.49
N SER A 54 -3.08 8.74 0.84
CA SER A 54 -1.71 9.16 1.12
C SER A 54 -1.26 8.68 2.50
N ASP A 55 0.04 8.43 2.64
CA ASP A 55 0.63 7.95 3.88
C ASP A 55 0.45 8.97 5.02
N GLU A 56 0.48 10.28 4.75
CA GLU A 56 0.21 11.33 5.74
C GLU A 56 -1.22 11.25 6.27
N LYS A 57 -2.20 11.03 5.38
CA LYS A 57 -3.60 10.90 5.77
C LYS A 57 -3.80 9.68 6.67
N ILE A 58 -3.14 8.56 6.35
CA ILE A 58 -3.19 7.34 7.16
C ILE A 58 -2.54 7.59 8.52
N LYS A 59 -1.32 8.17 8.54
CA LYS A 59 -0.61 8.51 9.78
C LYS A 59 -1.43 9.43 10.67
N ASN A 60 -2.06 10.46 10.11
CA ASN A 60 -2.94 11.36 10.86
C ASN A 60 -4.14 10.63 11.46
N LYS A 61 -4.80 9.74 10.70
CA LYS A 61 -5.89 8.92 11.25
C LYS A 61 -5.42 8.02 12.39
N ILE A 62 -4.22 7.43 12.29
CA ILE A 62 -3.62 6.64 13.39
C ILE A 62 -3.30 7.52 14.60
N LEU A 63 -2.91 8.78 14.41
CA LEU A 63 -2.67 9.71 15.51
C LEU A 63 -3.99 10.13 16.19
N GLU A 64 -5.05 10.34 15.41
CA GLU A 64 -6.40 10.65 15.91
C GLU A 64 -7.01 9.48 16.68
N ASP A 65 -6.84 8.26 16.17
CA ASP A 65 -7.29 7.01 16.79
C ASP A 65 -6.19 5.95 16.74
N PRO A 66 -5.34 5.88 17.77
CA PRO A 66 -4.24 4.91 17.83
C PRO A 66 -4.70 3.46 17.89
N LEU A 67 -5.93 3.18 18.33
CA LEU A 67 -6.43 1.81 18.41
C LEU A 67 -6.80 1.27 17.02
N SER A 68 -6.99 2.17 16.04
CA SER A 68 -7.36 1.80 14.68
C SER A 68 -6.36 0.86 13.99
N ILE A 69 -5.08 0.91 14.37
CA ILE A 69 -4.04 0.03 13.78
C ILE A 69 -4.19 -1.44 14.17
N TYR A 70 -4.96 -1.73 15.22
CA TYR A 70 -5.22 -3.09 15.71
C TYR A 70 -6.56 -3.64 15.26
N GLU A 71 -7.31 -2.86 14.48
CA GLU A 71 -8.64 -3.27 14.04
C GLU A 71 -8.56 -4.36 12.98
N GLU A 72 -9.45 -5.34 13.12
CA GLU A 72 -9.52 -6.48 12.24
C GLU A 72 -10.85 -6.48 11.51
N CYS A 73 -10.80 -6.63 10.18
CA CYS A 73 -12.02 -6.83 9.42
C CYS A 73 -12.56 -8.24 9.62
N LYS A 74 -13.61 -8.36 10.44
CA LYS A 74 -14.22 -9.66 10.79
C LYS A 74 -15.11 -10.27 9.68
N GLU A 75 -15.64 -9.44 8.78
CA GLU A 75 -16.55 -9.91 7.71
C GLU A 75 -16.03 -9.58 6.30
N CYS A 76 -14.74 -9.24 6.16
CA CYS A 76 -14.14 -9.09 4.85
C CYS A 76 -13.96 -10.48 4.22
N ASN A 77 -14.72 -10.75 3.16
CA ASN A 77 -14.45 -11.88 2.26
C ASN A 77 -13.13 -11.73 1.47
N MET A 78 -12.49 -10.55 1.57
CA MET A 78 -11.18 -10.30 1.00
C MET A 78 -10.09 -10.88 1.91
N LEU A 79 -9.60 -12.06 1.53
CA LEU A 79 -8.58 -12.85 2.24
C LEU A 79 -7.32 -12.05 2.63
N VAL A 80 -6.97 -11.03 1.85
CA VAL A 80 -5.70 -10.29 1.98
C VAL A 80 -5.80 -8.94 2.70
N MET A 81 -6.96 -8.48 3.19
CA MET A 81 -7.11 -7.13 3.77
C MET A 81 -7.75 -7.15 5.16
N ARG A 82 -7.25 -8.03 6.05
CA ARG A 82 -7.83 -8.18 7.39
C ARG A 82 -7.34 -7.14 8.39
N THR A 83 -6.10 -6.69 8.27
CA THR A 83 -5.51 -5.72 9.19
C THR A 83 -4.92 -4.54 8.41
N PRO A 84 -4.79 -3.37 9.04
CA PRO A 84 -4.07 -2.24 8.46
C PRO A 84 -2.65 -2.62 8.03
N LEU A 85 -1.92 -3.41 8.82
CA LEU A 85 -0.56 -3.83 8.49
C LEU A 85 -0.52 -4.69 7.23
N ILE A 86 -1.40 -5.68 7.10
CA ILE A 86 -1.45 -6.53 5.89
C ILE A 86 -1.80 -5.69 4.67
N THR A 87 -2.67 -4.71 4.82
CA THR A 87 -3.06 -3.85 3.70
C THR A 87 -1.91 -2.92 3.29
N ALA A 88 -1.11 -2.43 4.26
CA ALA A 88 0.12 -1.69 3.97
C ALA A 88 1.15 -2.56 3.24
N ILE A 89 1.26 -3.85 3.60
CA ILE A 89 2.11 -4.83 2.92
C ILE A 89 1.65 -5.05 1.47
N ALA A 90 0.36 -5.29 1.26
CA ALA A 90 -0.20 -5.55 -0.07
C ALA A 90 -0.02 -4.37 -1.05
N TYR A 91 0.11 -3.15 -0.53
CA TYR A 91 0.39 -1.94 -1.31
C TYR A 91 1.84 -1.47 -1.21
N GLU A 92 2.75 -2.32 -0.73
CA GLU A 92 4.19 -2.07 -0.64
C GLU A 92 4.55 -0.75 0.09
N ARG A 93 3.78 -0.38 1.12
CA ARG A 93 3.93 0.88 1.87
C ARG A 93 5.01 0.78 2.96
N THR A 94 6.28 0.65 2.55
CA THR A 94 7.44 0.45 3.46
C THR A 94 7.45 1.37 4.67
N GLU A 95 7.27 2.69 4.47
CA GLU A 95 7.34 3.67 5.55
C GLU A 95 6.17 3.55 6.53
N LEU A 96 5.00 3.14 6.04
CA LEU A 96 3.83 2.91 6.87
C LEU A 96 3.94 1.60 7.67
N ILE A 97 4.50 0.56 7.06
CA ILE A 97 4.81 -0.71 7.73
C ILE A 97 5.74 -0.46 8.92
N ARG A 98 6.86 0.25 8.69
CA ARG A 98 7.79 0.62 9.76
C ARG A 98 7.10 1.39 10.88
N TYR A 99 6.31 2.39 10.51
CA TYR A 99 5.56 3.23 11.45
C TYR A 99 4.56 2.46 12.33
N MET A 100 3.92 1.41 11.78
CA MET A 100 3.01 0.55 12.54
C MET A 100 3.74 -0.42 13.45
N VAL A 101 4.83 -1.04 12.97
CA VAL A 101 5.67 -1.95 13.78
C VAL A 101 6.28 -1.20 14.97
N GLU A 102 6.72 0.04 14.76
CA GLU A 102 7.20 0.94 15.84
C GLU A 102 6.15 1.25 16.90
N ARG A 103 4.86 1.18 16.55
CA ARG A 103 3.74 1.33 17.49
C ARG A 103 3.35 0.02 18.16
N GLY A 104 4.11 -1.05 17.96
CA GLY A 104 3.86 -2.34 18.61
C GLY A 104 2.76 -3.16 17.95
N VAL A 105 2.44 -2.93 16.67
CA VAL A 105 1.63 -3.88 15.91
C VAL A 105 2.40 -5.21 15.80
N SER A 106 1.82 -6.31 16.30
CA SER A 106 2.49 -7.62 16.30
C SER A 106 2.72 -8.13 14.88
N VAL A 107 3.99 -8.29 14.53
CA VAL A 107 4.43 -8.84 13.24
C VAL A 107 4.06 -10.32 13.16
N GLU A 108 4.27 -11.07 14.23
CA GLU A 108 4.06 -12.53 14.28
C GLU A 108 2.63 -12.90 13.98
N LYS A 109 1.67 -12.17 14.56
CA LYS A 109 0.24 -12.39 14.31
C LYS A 109 -0.11 -12.18 12.84
N ASN A 110 0.46 -11.15 12.21
CA ASN A 110 0.23 -10.87 10.80
C ASN A 110 0.91 -11.88 9.88
N ILE A 111 2.09 -12.41 10.25
CA ILE A 111 2.74 -13.52 9.53
C ILE A 111 1.87 -14.78 9.56
N ILE A 112 1.23 -15.11 10.68
CA ILE A 112 0.33 -16.27 10.77
C ILE A 112 -0.83 -16.12 9.77
N ILE A 113 -1.43 -14.93 9.69
CA ILE A 113 -2.52 -14.63 8.74
C ILE A 113 -2.00 -14.74 7.30
N LEU A 114 -0.85 -14.14 6.99
CA LEU A 114 -0.23 -14.18 5.66
C LEU A 114 0.11 -15.61 5.22
N LYS A 115 0.62 -16.47 6.11
CA LYS A 115 0.92 -17.88 5.80
C LYS A 115 -0.33 -18.69 5.47
N ALA A 116 -1.46 -18.36 6.10
CA ALA A 116 -2.71 -19.08 5.89
C ALA A 116 -3.40 -18.68 4.59
N GLU A 117 -3.28 -17.42 4.17
CA GLU A 117 -4.19 -16.83 3.17
C GLU A 117 -3.50 -15.97 2.10
N GLY A 118 -2.24 -15.59 2.28
CA GLY A 118 -1.52 -14.62 1.45
C GLY A 118 -0.42 -15.25 0.57
N PRO A 119 0.08 -14.48 -0.43
CA PRO A 119 1.27 -14.85 -1.18
C PRO A 119 2.54 -14.89 -0.31
N GLU A 120 3.45 -15.84 -0.57
CA GLU A 120 4.72 -15.96 0.17
C GLU A 120 5.60 -14.69 0.05
N GLU A 121 5.52 -14.01 -1.10
CA GLU A 121 6.21 -12.73 -1.38
C GLU A 121 5.88 -11.63 -0.36
N TYR A 122 4.70 -11.63 0.25
CA TYR A 122 4.33 -10.64 1.25
C TYR A 122 5.09 -10.84 2.56
N ILE A 123 5.36 -12.09 2.92
CA ILE A 123 6.15 -12.43 4.11
C ILE A 123 7.60 -12.03 3.87
N GLN A 124 8.14 -12.34 2.68
CA GLN A 124 9.49 -11.93 2.32
C GLN A 124 9.64 -10.41 2.37
N PHE A 125 8.72 -9.67 1.75
CA PHE A 125 8.73 -8.20 1.76
C PHE A 125 8.66 -7.63 3.18
N LEU A 126 7.79 -8.17 4.04
CA LEU A 126 7.71 -7.74 5.44
C LEU A 126 9.03 -7.96 6.19
N ASN A 127 9.66 -9.12 6.01
CA ASN A 127 10.96 -9.41 6.63
C ASN A 127 12.04 -8.45 6.12
N ASP A 128 12.10 -8.19 4.81
CA ASP A 128 13.07 -7.25 4.22
C ASP A 128 12.91 -5.83 4.81
N VAL A 129 11.67 -5.38 5.01
CA VAL A 129 11.38 -4.07 5.65
C VAL A 129 11.87 -4.02 7.10
N ILE A 130 11.73 -5.12 7.84
CA ILE A 130 12.16 -5.23 9.25
C ILE A 130 13.70 -5.30 9.34
N ASP A 131 14.34 -6.14 8.51
CA ASP A 131 15.78 -6.36 8.53
C ASP A 131 16.55 -5.12 8.07
N SER A 132 16.03 -4.39 7.08
CA SER A 132 16.63 -3.14 6.61
C SER A 132 16.74 -2.06 7.70
N LYS A 133 15.87 -2.11 8.72
CA LYS A 133 15.92 -1.19 9.85
C LYS A 133 17.09 -1.50 10.79
N GLN A 134 17.27 -2.77 11.15
CA GLN A 134 18.35 -3.20 12.05
C GLN A 134 19.74 -2.84 11.51
N LYS A 135 19.91 -2.96 10.18
CA LYS A 135 21.16 -2.59 9.52
C LYS A 135 21.48 -1.10 9.64
N ASN A 136 20.49 -0.24 9.53
CA ASN A 136 20.68 1.21 9.65
C ASN A 136 21.02 1.63 11.09
N GLU A 137 20.46 0.97 12.10
CA GLU A 137 20.78 1.23 13.52
C GLU A 137 22.21 0.81 13.88
N SER A 138 22.73 -0.25 13.25
CA SER A 138 24.11 -0.74 13.48
C SER A 138 25.22 0.15 12.92
N LEU A 139 24.88 1.10 12.04
CA LEU A 139 25.83 1.95 11.32
C LEU A 139 26.00 3.35 11.95
N ASP A 140 25.32 3.64 13.07
CA ASP A 140 25.53 4.88 13.83
C ASP A 140 26.41 4.63 15.08
N PRO A 141 27.75 4.72 14.96
CA PRO A 141 28.66 4.56 16.09
C PRO A 141 28.58 5.69 17.13
N ASN A 142 27.76 6.73 16.94
CA ASN A 142 27.65 7.86 17.85
C ASN A 142 26.37 7.85 18.72
N SER A 143 25.49 6.84 18.61
CA SER A 143 24.22 6.81 19.37
C SER A 143 24.36 6.43 20.87
N SER A 144 25.57 6.12 21.33
CA SER A 144 25.87 5.73 22.73
C SER A 144 26.35 6.88 23.64
N LEU A 145 26.24 8.14 23.19
CA LEU A 145 26.58 9.32 23.97
C LEU A 145 25.36 10.23 24.16
N ASN A 146 24.44 9.82 25.05
CA ASN A 146 23.54 10.70 25.80
C ASN A 146 22.98 9.97 27.02
#